data_AF-A0A845YNZ0-F1
#
_entry.id   AF-A0A845YNZ0-F1
#
_cell.length_a   1.000
_cell.length_b   1.000
_cell.length_c   1.000
_cell.angle_alpha   90.00
_cell.angle_beta   90.00
_cell.angle_gamma   90.00
#
_symmetry.space_group_name_H-M   'P 1'
#
loop_
_entity.id
_entity.type
_entity.pdbx_description
1 polymer ?
#
loop_
_entity_poly.entity_id
_entity_poly.type
_entity_poly.pdbx_seq_one_letter_code
_entity_poly.pdbx_strand_id
1 'polypeptide(L)'
;ELWQEFPAHKLLSQCCLCLTTVGANTAELGSLAVPMIVLLPAQQLDAMRAWDGLPGLLANLPGVGTSLAKLINWVMLQLVLRYKHLFAWPNIWAKEEIVPELVGNLQPQEVAEFALNWLEHPEQLEEIRDRLRKVRGKPGAAENLAELIMNN
;
A
#
# COMPACT_ATOMS: atom_id res chain seq x y z
N GLU A 1 16.15 -7.49 -14.33
CA GLU A 1 16.25 -6.43 -15.35
C GLU A 1 15.26 -5.33 -14.99
N LEU A 2 15.59 -4.05 -15.21
CA LEU A 2 14.71 -2.93 -14.88
C LEU A 2 13.78 -2.65 -16.06
N TRP A 3 12.46 -2.73 -15.83
CA TRP A 3 11.46 -2.38 -16.83
C TRP A 3 11.23 -0.86 -16.87
N GLN A 4 11.31 -0.23 -18.04
CA GLN A 4 11.24 1.24 -18.20
C GLN A 4 10.04 1.72 -19.01
N GLU A 5 9.30 0.83 -19.67
CA GLU A 5 8.12 1.23 -20.46
C GLU A 5 6.89 1.44 -19.56
N PHE A 6 6.25 2.60 -19.69
CA PHE A 6 5.04 2.97 -18.95
C PHE A 6 3.86 3.26 -19.90
N PRO A 7 2.64 2.76 -19.61
CA PRO A 7 2.29 1.91 -18.47
C PRO A 7 2.67 0.44 -18.66
N ALA A 8 3.12 -0.21 -17.58
CA ALA A 8 3.60 -1.60 -17.62
C ALA A 8 2.47 -2.66 -17.45
N HIS A 9 1.21 -2.30 -17.75
CA HIS A 9 0.04 -3.15 -17.46
C HIS A 9 0.12 -4.56 -18.05
N LYS A 10 0.68 -4.70 -19.25
CA LYS A 10 0.86 -6.01 -19.91
C LYS A 10 1.79 -6.92 -19.11
N LEU A 11 2.86 -6.37 -18.52
CA LEU A 11 3.77 -7.12 -17.67
C LEU A 11 3.12 -7.42 -16.32
N LEU A 12 2.56 -6.40 -15.66
CA LEU A 12 1.96 -6.53 -14.34
C LEU A 12 0.82 -7.55 -14.32
N SER A 13 -0.03 -7.58 -15.34
CA SER A 13 -1.14 -8.55 -15.45
C SER A 13 -0.68 -10.01 -15.60
N GLN A 14 0.59 -10.27 -15.92
CA GLN A 14 1.17 -11.61 -16.01
C GLN A 14 1.82 -12.06 -14.70
N CYS A 15 1.99 -11.16 -13.73
CA CYS A 15 2.57 -11.49 -12.43
C CYS A 15 1.59 -12.31 -11.58
N CYS A 16 2.10 -13.34 -10.89
CA CYS A 16 1.34 -14.07 -9.88
C CYS A 16 1.25 -13.31 -8.55
N LEU A 17 2.31 -12.56 -8.21
CA LEU A 17 2.44 -11.79 -6.98
C LEU A 17 3.36 -10.58 -7.22
N CYS A 18 2.99 -9.41 -6.69
CA CYS A 18 3.82 -8.22 -6.70
C CYS A 18 4.21 -7.77 -5.29
N LEU A 19 5.45 -7.32 -5.09
CA LEU A 19 5.85 -6.57 -3.92
C LEU A 19 5.77 -5.07 -4.26
N THR A 20 5.07 -4.28 -3.45
CA THR A 20 4.89 -2.84 -3.71
C THR A 20 4.91 -2.04 -2.41
N THR A 21 5.06 -0.73 -2.51
CA THR A 21 4.75 0.21 -1.43
C THR A 21 3.35 0.80 -1.62
N VAL A 22 2.86 1.51 -0.63
CA VAL A 22 1.59 2.25 -0.70
C VAL A 22 1.61 3.35 -1.75
N GLY A 23 0.45 3.66 -2.33
CA GLY A 23 0.28 4.74 -3.30
C GLY A 23 -0.53 4.29 -4.53
N ALA A 24 -0.38 5.02 -5.64
CA ALA A 24 -1.11 4.73 -6.88
C ALA A 24 -0.90 3.30 -7.39
N ASN A 25 0.30 2.72 -7.16
CA ASN A 25 0.62 1.34 -7.56
C ASN A 25 -0.35 0.30 -6.96
N THR A 26 -0.83 0.49 -5.72
CA THR A 26 -1.78 -0.46 -5.11
C THR A 26 -3.16 -0.37 -5.77
N ALA A 27 -3.55 0.82 -6.25
CA ALA A 27 -4.79 0.99 -7.01
C ALA A 27 -4.67 0.39 -8.41
N GLU A 28 -3.54 0.60 -9.08
CA GLU A 28 -3.23 0.02 -10.39
C GLU A 28 -3.27 -1.52 -10.34
N LEU A 29 -2.48 -2.13 -9.45
CA LEU A 29 -2.47 -3.59 -9.24
C LEU A 29 -3.85 -4.12 -8.83
N GLY A 30 -4.57 -3.39 -7.98
CA GLY A 30 -5.93 -3.74 -7.58
C GLY A 30 -6.91 -3.75 -8.76
N SER A 31 -6.82 -2.77 -9.66
CA SER A 31 -7.64 -2.71 -10.87
C SER A 31 -7.36 -3.86 -11.85
N LEU A 32 -6.09 -4.27 -11.93
CA LEU A 32 -5.61 -5.41 -12.71
C LEU A 32 -5.89 -6.76 -12.04
N ALA A 33 -6.39 -6.75 -10.80
CA ALA A 33 -6.59 -7.94 -9.96
C ALA A 33 -5.30 -8.77 -9.77
N VAL A 34 -4.17 -8.10 -9.62
CA VAL A 34 -2.88 -8.75 -9.37
C VAL A 34 -2.66 -8.83 -7.86
N PRO A 35 -2.49 -10.03 -7.27
CA PRO A 35 -2.15 -10.16 -5.86
C PRO A 35 -0.87 -9.39 -5.52
N MET A 36 -0.85 -8.75 -4.36
CA MET A 36 0.29 -7.93 -3.95
C MET A 36 0.55 -8.05 -2.44
N ILE A 37 1.80 -7.86 -2.04
CA ILE A 37 2.18 -7.61 -0.64
C ILE A 37 2.64 -6.16 -0.55
N VAL A 38 2.04 -5.42 0.37
CA VAL A 38 2.34 -4.00 0.56
C VAL A 38 3.35 -3.84 1.68
N LEU A 39 4.50 -3.28 1.36
CA LEU A 39 5.60 -3.06 2.29
C LEU A 39 5.56 -1.62 2.78
N LEU A 40 5.53 -1.47 4.11
CA LEU A 40 5.49 -0.20 4.83
C LEU A 40 6.62 -0.16 5.86
N PRO A 41 7.85 0.16 5.44
CA PRO A 41 8.95 0.37 6.37
C PRO A 41 8.60 1.49 7.37
N ALA A 42 8.90 1.28 8.66
CA ALA A 42 8.60 2.23 9.73
C ALA A 42 9.12 3.66 9.42
N GLN A 43 10.26 3.77 8.74
CA GLN A 43 10.87 5.04 8.34
C GLN A 43 10.03 5.81 7.30
N GLN A 44 9.26 5.11 6.46
CA GLN A 44 8.38 5.75 5.47
C GLN A 44 7.05 6.21 6.09
N LEU A 45 6.58 5.55 7.14
CA LEU A 45 5.43 6.02 7.94
C LEU A 45 5.75 7.35 8.62
N ASP A 46 6.96 7.48 9.13
CA ASP A 46 7.46 8.74 9.70
C ASP A 46 7.51 9.82 8.62
N ALA A 47 8.00 9.52 7.41
CA ALA A 47 8.06 10.49 6.32
C ALA A 47 6.66 10.92 5.80
N MET A 48 5.70 10.00 5.67
CA MET A 48 4.35 10.32 5.20
C MET A 48 3.54 11.19 6.17
N ARG A 49 3.84 11.15 7.47
CA ARG A 49 3.05 11.87 8.50
C ARG A 49 3.83 12.95 9.26
N ALA A 50 5.16 12.89 9.29
CA ALA A 50 5.98 13.99 9.84
C ALA A 50 5.94 15.25 8.97
N TRP A 51 5.35 15.18 7.76
CA TRP A 51 5.09 16.34 6.91
C TRP A 51 3.72 17.00 7.13
N ASP A 52 2.80 16.38 7.88
CA ASP A 52 1.51 17.00 8.22
C ASP A 52 1.48 17.49 9.68
N GLY A 53 1.99 18.71 9.88
CA GLY A 53 1.61 19.58 11.00
C GLY A 53 2.55 19.66 12.21
N LEU A 54 1.97 20.05 13.36
CA LEU A 54 2.65 20.31 14.64
C LEU A 54 3.71 19.26 15.07
N PRO A 55 3.50 17.94 14.88
CA PRO A 55 4.48 16.92 15.28
C PRO A 55 5.81 17.04 14.53
N GLY A 56 5.80 17.37 13.23
CA GLY A 56 7.00 17.60 12.44
C GLY A 56 7.77 18.85 12.89
N LEU A 57 7.06 19.87 13.38
CA LEU A 57 7.67 21.05 13.97
C LEU A 57 8.35 20.74 15.32
N LEU A 58 7.72 19.90 16.15
CA LEU A 58 8.22 19.49 17.47
C LEU A 58 9.41 18.52 17.38
N ALA A 59 9.43 17.64 16.39
CA ALA A 59 10.54 16.71 16.15
C ALA A 59 11.84 17.41 15.70
N ASN A 60 11.73 18.58 15.07
CA ASN A 60 12.87 19.35 14.56
C ASN A 60 13.48 20.34 15.58
N LEU A 61 13.00 20.36 16.83
CA LEU A 61 13.55 21.23 17.88
C LEU A 61 14.89 20.72 18.41
N PRO A 62 15.99 21.51 18.31
CA PRO A 62 17.31 21.08 18.75
C PRO A 62 17.33 20.80 20.27
N GLY A 63 17.87 19.64 20.65
CA GLY A 63 18.08 19.23 22.05
C GLY A 63 16.95 18.42 22.70
N VAL A 64 15.70 18.49 22.19
CA VAL A 64 14.53 17.76 22.73
C VAL A 64 13.90 16.83 21.69
N GLY A 65 14.14 17.08 20.39
CA GLY A 65 13.48 16.39 19.28
C GLY A 65 13.74 14.88 19.20
N THR A 66 14.91 14.37 19.58
CA THR A 66 15.27 12.95 19.34
C THR A 66 14.55 11.95 20.25
N SER A 67 14.41 12.25 21.53
CA SER A 67 13.69 11.37 22.49
C SER A 67 12.17 11.50 22.33
N LEU A 68 11.68 12.71 22.07
CA LEU A 68 10.26 12.96 21.84
C LEU A 68 9.78 12.35 20.52
N ALA A 69 10.57 12.44 19.45
CA ALA A 69 10.26 11.79 18.17
C ALA A 69 10.16 10.27 18.32
N LYS A 70 11.08 9.63 19.06
CA LYS A 70 11.01 8.19 19.33
C LYS A 70 9.74 7.79 20.07
N LEU A 71 9.31 8.57 21.06
CA LEU A 71 8.09 8.31 21.82
C LEU A 71 6.85 8.49 20.92
N ILE A 72 6.79 9.56 20.14
CA ILE A 72 5.69 9.82 19.20
C ILE A 72 5.61 8.70 18.16
N ASN A 73 6.73 8.28 17.57
CA ASN A 73 6.76 7.17 16.61
C ASN A 73 6.30 5.87 17.24
N TRP A 74 6.71 5.58 18.48
CA TRP A 74 6.26 4.39 19.19
C TRP A 74 4.76 4.39 19.48
N VAL A 75 4.21 5.51 19.99
CA VAL A 75 2.77 5.67 20.22
C VAL A 75 1.99 5.59 18.91
N MET A 76 2.50 6.20 17.84
CA MET A 76 1.88 6.18 16.52
C MET A 76 1.88 4.77 15.93
N LEU A 77 3.01 4.05 15.99
CA LEU A 77 3.09 2.66 15.56
C LEU A 77 2.09 1.80 16.34
N GLN A 78 1.99 1.99 17.65
CA GLN A 78 0.98 1.32 18.46
C GLN A 78 -0.45 1.67 18.03
N LEU A 79 -0.74 2.92 17.68
CA LEU A 79 -2.06 3.33 17.19
C LEU A 79 -2.37 2.70 15.83
N VAL A 80 -1.43 2.69 14.89
CA VAL A 80 -1.61 2.04 13.57
C VAL A 80 -1.89 0.55 13.74
N LEU A 81 -1.11 -0.13 14.59
CA LEU A 81 -1.30 -1.55 14.90
C LEU A 81 -2.62 -1.81 15.62
N ARG A 82 -3.04 -0.92 16.53
CA ARG A 82 -4.25 -1.06 17.34
C ARG A 82 -5.54 -0.75 16.57
N TYR A 83 -5.50 0.20 15.65
CA TYR A 83 -6.65 0.60 14.86
C TYR A 83 -6.77 -0.12 13.50
N LYS A 84 -5.85 -1.06 13.20
CA LYS A 84 -5.80 -1.80 11.92
C LYS A 84 -6.01 -0.87 10.72
N HIS A 85 -5.25 0.23 10.69
CA HIS A 85 -5.34 1.17 9.59
C HIS A 85 -4.97 0.45 8.30
N LEU A 86 -5.86 0.48 7.32
CA LEU A 86 -5.64 -0.05 5.97
C LEU A 86 -5.00 1.04 5.13
N PHE A 87 -3.93 0.70 4.42
CA PHE A 87 -3.17 1.65 3.61
C PHE A 87 -3.26 1.38 2.11
N ALA A 88 -3.37 0.11 1.72
CA ALA A 88 -3.53 -0.27 0.32
C ALA A 88 -4.92 0.15 -0.16
N TRP A 89 -4.99 0.74 -1.36
CA TRP A 89 -6.26 1.15 -1.94
C TRP A 89 -7.33 0.04 -1.97
N PRO A 90 -7.02 -1.21 -2.37
CA PRO A 90 -8.01 -2.29 -2.35
C PRO A 90 -8.57 -2.58 -0.96
N ASN A 91 -7.71 -2.52 0.07
CA ASN A 91 -8.12 -2.72 1.46
C ASN A 91 -9.01 -1.57 1.94
N ILE A 92 -8.64 -0.33 1.64
CA ILE A 92 -9.44 0.86 1.95
C ILE A 92 -10.82 0.79 1.30
N TRP A 93 -10.90 0.41 0.02
CA TRP A 93 -12.17 0.25 -0.70
C TRP A 93 -13.04 -0.85 -0.09
N ALA A 94 -12.42 -1.96 0.34
CA ALA A 94 -13.10 -3.09 0.97
C ALA A 94 -13.50 -2.84 2.42
N LYS A 95 -12.82 -1.89 3.10
CA LYS A 95 -12.84 -1.72 4.56
C LYS A 95 -12.39 -2.98 5.33
N GLU A 96 -11.64 -3.84 4.67
CA GLU A 96 -11.07 -5.07 5.21
C GLU A 96 -9.74 -5.39 4.51
N GLU A 97 -8.93 -6.22 5.14
CA GLU A 97 -7.66 -6.67 4.55
C GLU A 97 -7.94 -7.71 3.45
N ILE A 98 -7.78 -7.30 2.20
CA ILE A 98 -7.74 -8.17 1.02
C ILE A 98 -6.31 -8.60 0.75
N VAL A 99 -5.38 -7.64 0.76
CA VAL A 99 -3.95 -7.87 0.50
C VAL A 99 -3.14 -7.65 1.78
N PRO A 100 -2.10 -8.45 2.05
CA PRO A 100 -1.29 -8.30 3.24
C PRO A 100 -0.50 -6.97 3.24
N GLU A 101 -0.49 -6.29 4.39
CA GLU A 101 0.25 -5.04 4.62
C GLU A 101 1.30 -5.26 5.72
N LEU A 102 2.57 -5.36 5.33
CA LEU A 102 3.69 -5.55 6.24
C LEU A 102 4.21 -4.19 6.72
N VAL A 103 3.91 -3.86 7.98
CA VAL A 103 4.28 -2.59 8.60
C VAL A 103 5.38 -2.79 9.64
N GLY A 104 6.47 -2.02 9.54
CA GLY A 104 7.48 -1.96 10.60
C GLY A 104 8.91 -2.05 10.11
N ASN A 105 9.80 -2.60 10.94
CA ASN A 105 11.20 -2.80 10.59
C ASN A 105 11.38 -4.09 9.80
N LEU A 106 11.13 -4.04 8.50
CA LEU A 106 11.09 -5.21 7.62
C LEU A 106 12.51 -5.71 7.29
N GLN A 107 12.82 -6.96 7.64
CA GLN A 107 14.06 -7.59 7.19
C GLN A 107 13.84 -8.25 5.81
N PRO A 108 14.80 -8.15 4.87
CA PRO A 108 14.65 -8.74 3.54
C PRO A 108 14.34 -10.24 3.55
N GLN A 109 14.95 -10.99 4.47
CA GLN A 109 14.75 -12.42 4.62
C GLN A 109 13.30 -12.75 5.04
N GLU A 110 12.76 -12.01 6.02
CA GLU A 110 11.38 -12.19 6.48
C GLU A 110 10.38 -11.88 5.36
N VAL A 111 10.62 -10.81 4.58
CA VAL A 111 9.77 -10.47 3.42
C VAL A 111 9.84 -11.55 2.34
N ALA A 112 11.04 -12.10 2.09
CA ALA A 112 11.22 -13.16 1.10
C ALA A 112 10.53 -14.46 1.53
N GLU A 113 10.70 -14.90 2.78
CA GLU A 113 10.02 -16.07 3.34
C GLU A 113 8.49 -15.91 3.31
N PHE A 114 8.01 -14.72 3.66
CA PHE A 114 6.58 -14.40 3.57
C PHE A 114 6.06 -14.50 2.13
N ALA A 115 6.77 -13.91 1.16
CA ALA A 115 6.39 -13.98 -0.24
C ALA A 115 6.45 -15.41 -0.81
N LEU A 116 7.45 -16.20 -0.43
CA LEU A 116 7.56 -17.60 -0.82
C LEU A 116 6.38 -18.42 -0.29
N ASN A 117 5.99 -18.22 0.97
CA ASN A 117 4.82 -18.88 1.53
C ASN A 117 3.55 -18.60 0.70
N TRP A 118 3.32 -17.34 0.29
CA TRP A 118 2.21 -17.01 -0.61
C TRP A 118 2.32 -17.69 -1.98
N LEU A 119 3.53 -17.77 -2.55
CA LEU A 119 3.76 -18.44 -3.84
C LEU A 119 3.56 -19.96 -3.77
N GLU A 120 3.80 -20.57 -2.60
CA GLU A 120 3.54 -21.99 -2.32
C GLU A 120 2.05 -22.32 -2.15
N HIS A 121 1.20 -21.30 -1.95
CA HIS A 121 -0.25 -21.41 -1.73
C HIS A 121 -1.05 -20.66 -2.82
N PRO A 122 -1.01 -21.13 -4.09
CA PRO A 122 -1.65 -20.44 -5.21
C PRO A 122 -3.18 -20.27 -5.05
N GLU A 123 -3.83 -21.11 -4.26
CA GLU A 123 -5.26 -20.99 -3.93
C GLU A 123 -5.57 -19.69 -3.16
N GLN A 124 -4.67 -19.27 -2.26
CA GLN A 124 -4.83 -18.02 -1.51
C GLN A 124 -4.63 -16.81 -2.43
N LEU A 125 -3.72 -16.91 -3.41
CA LEU A 125 -3.53 -15.88 -4.42
C LEU A 125 -4.74 -15.73 -5.33
N GLU A 126 -5.42 -16.82 -5.70
CA GLU A 126 -6.65 -16.74 -6.48
C GLU A 126 -7.81 -16.15 -5.65
N GLU A 127 -7.90 -16.46 -4.35
CA GLU A 127 -8.88 -15.82 -3.46
C GLU A 127 -8.66 -14.29 -3.40
N ILE A 128 -7.42 -13.85 -3.21
CA ILE A 128 -7.07 -12.42 -3.27
C ILE A 128 -7.51 -11.83 -4.61
N ARG A 129 -7.18 -12.49 -5.71
CA ARG A 129 -7.52 -12.03 -7.06
C ARG A 129 -9.04 -11.86 -7.23
N ASP A 130 -9.83 -12.81 -6.76
CA ASP A 130 -11.29 -12.71 -6.79
C ASP A 130 -11.83 -11.57 -5.93
N ARG A 131 -11.26 -11.37 -4.74
CA ARG A 131 -11.62 -10.23 -3.88
C ARG A 131 -11.26 -8.90 -4.53
N LEU A 132 -10.08 -8.78 -5.16
CA LEU A 132 -9.66 -7.59 -5.92
C LEU A 132 -10.63 -7.29 -7.08
N ARG A 133 -11.06 -8.31 -7.84
CA ARG A 133 -12.06 -8.16 -8.91
C ARG A 133 -13.40 -7.64 -8.40
N LYS A 134 -13.79 -7.98 -7.17
CA LYS A 134 -15.05 -7.54 -6.55
C LYS A 134 -15.01 -6.10 -6.06
N VAL A 135 -13.85 -5.62 -5.62
CA VAL A 135 -13.71 -4.26 -5.05
C VAL A 135 -13.23 -3.22 -6.04
N ARG A 136 -12.65 -3.62 -7.19
CA ARG A 136 -12.28 -2.65 -8.23
C ARG A 136 -13.51 -1.90 -8.73
N GLY A 137 -13.33 -0.61 -9.02
CA GLY A 137 -14.39 0.26 -9.52
C GLY A 137 -15.00 -0.24 -10.84
N LYS A 138 -16.20 0.27 -11.16
CA LYS A 138 -16.84 0.01 -12.45
C LYS A 138 -16.02 0.65 -13.58
N PRO A 139 -15.97 0.03 -14.78
CA PRO A 139 -15.46 0.71 -15.97
C PRO A 139 -16.33 1.93 -16.29
N GLY A 140 -15.84 2.85 -17.14
CA GLY A 140 -16.58 4.06 -17.53
C GLY A 140 -15.93 5.38 -17.09
N ALA A 141 -14.73 5.35 -16.48
CA ALA A 141 -14.11 6.56 -15.96
C ALA A 141 -13.78 7.59 -17.06
N ALA A 142 -13.35 7.13 -18.25
CA ALA A 142 -13.05 7.99 -19.38
C ALA A 142 -14.33 8.60 -19.97
N GLU A 143 -15.40 7.80 -20.07
CA GLU A 143 -16.72 8.20 -20.54
C GLU A 143 -17.33 9.25 -19.61
N ASN A 144 -17.32 9.00 -18.29
CA ASN A 144 -17.81 9.96 -17.29
C ASN A 144 -17.03 11.29 -17.36
N LEU A 145 -15.71 11.23 -17.61
CA LEU A 145 -14.90 12.43 -17.78
C LEU A 145 -15.27 13.18 -19.07
N ALA A 146 -15.49 12.47 -20.17
CA ALA A 146 -15.93 13.07 -21.42
C ALA A 146 -17.31 13.72 -21.28
N GLU A 147 -18.26 13.06 -20.62
CA GLU A 147 -19.59 13.60 -20.32
C GLU A 147 -19.50 14.87 -19.45
N LEU A 148 -18.64 14.87 -18.42
CA LEU A 148 -18.43 16.04 -17.58
C LEU A 148 -17.88 17.24 -18.36
N ILE A 149 -16.98 17.01 -19.32
CA ILE A 149 -16.41 18.07 -20.15
C ILE A 149 -17.44 18.58 -21.17
N MET A 150 -18.21 17.68 -21.79
CA MET A 150 -19.21 18.05 -22.80
C MET A 150 -20.47 18.73 -22.23
N ASN A 151 -20.79 18.45 -20.97
CA ASN A 151 -21.96 19.01 -20.28
C ASN A 151 -21.64 20.26 -19.43
N ASN A 152 -20.38 20.74 -19.46
CA ASN A 152 -19.97 22.07 -18.98
C ASN A 152 -19.83 23.04 -20.16
#